data_AF-A0A4S2LJU2-F1
#
_entry.id   AF-A0A4S2LJU2-F1
#
_cell.length_a   1.000
_cell.length_b   1.000
_cell.length_c   1.000
_cell.angle_alpha   90.00
_cell.angle_beta   90.00
_cell.angle_gamma   90.00
#
_symmetry.space_group_name_H-M   'P 1'
#
loop_
_entity.id
_entity.type
_entity.pdbx_description
1 polymer ?
#
loop_
_entity_poly.entity_id
_entity_poly.type
_entity_poly.pdbx_seq_one_letter_code
_entity_poly.pdbx_strand_id
1 'polypeptide(L)'
;MACRQSEELKSATSCLSTLPKLMETKSSVDTNALNGVGPDHSHLTSKLSRKRLSAERASAKCGHDPLRHLIQSFARSKVPRSPLRHLSDLMYVEHYENGGGYALHSYADELAHLTKVELELFTKKYFRTLFTERRKRGIHVPFSYYCIGVVHGAAKSIPELLSYLSVMYPELKVNTNPLERKNASESTSISKYAEDVFKAYTRGIFRFGPLHAISIVGTKGEERGCFSNDLLRMIESDPFLRLVTPWGALSSLSGMDPHDSNDGPIIWARHGEQAVPVCATPSLSKMRLVQGSELLELLSNPRTRRVRQVLVPDRTPCHADHADDGLGRHTTAAVGLLKGIYPPFSLPKAHQPKQTNSSAPSSPASDKPAIRDDACDNPYSPTPSPPGRIIKDVVVFDPRHYPDLVRRLRLDVMEPPASQSSFISYLCSSYRPRSN
;
A
#
# COMPACT_ATOMS: atom_id res chain seq x y z
N MET A 1 10.31 5.28 -3.02
CA MET A 1 11.67 5.37 -2.47
C MET A 1 12.47 4.23 -3.04
N ALA A 2 13.67 4.51 -3.53
CA ALA A 2 14.64 3.50 -3.92
C ALA A 2 15.44 3.08 -2.67
N CYS A 3 15.53 1.78 -2.38
CA CYS A 3 16.37 1.21 -1.33
C CYS A 3 17.41 0.31 -2.01
N ARG A 4 18.68 0.70 -1.92
CA ARG A 4 19.81 0.00 -2.54
C ARG A 4 20.37 -0.98 -1.54
N GLN A 5 20.54 -2.26 -1.82
CA GLN A 5 21.02 -3.19 -0.78
C GLN A 5 22.55 -3.15 -0.64
N SER A 6 23.09 -3.26 0.58
CA SER A 6 24.53 -3.51 0.80
C SER A 6 24.90 -4.98 0.51
N GLU A 7 25.99 -5.23 -0.22
CA GLU A 7 26.40 -6.59 -0.67
C GLU A 7 26.99 -7.51 0.42
N GLU A 8 27.09 -7.07 1.68
CA GLU A 8 27.69 -7.89 2.74
C GLU A 8 26.66 -8.74 3.50
N LEU A 9 26.32 -9.91 2.95
CA LEU A 9 25.98 -11.08 3.76
C LEU A 9 26.32 -12.37 3.00
N LYS A 10 27.59 -12.78 3.06
CA LYS A 10 28.07 -14.04 2.48
C LYS A 10 27.65 -15.25 3.33
N SER A 11 27.01 -16.20 2.65
CA SER A 11 27.14 -17.66 2.75
C SER A 11 26.95 -18.34 4.11
N ALA A 12 25.82 -19.05 4.27
CA ALA A 12 25.78 -20.29 5.04
C ALA A 12 25.06 -21.38 4.24
N THR A 13 25.73 -22.52 4.13
CA THR A 13 25.50 -23.64 3.22
C THR A 13 24.27 -24.48 3.60
N SER A 14 23.72 -25.12 2.57
CA SER A 14 22.61 -26.08 2.49
C SER A 14 22.40 -27.06 3.65
N CYS A 15 21.14 -27.45 3.87
CA CYS A 15 20.67 -28.84 4.02
C CYS A 15 19.13 -28.88 3.91
N LEU A 16 18.56 -29.42 2.82
CA LEU A 16 17.14 -29.80 2.76
C LEU A 16 17.05 -31.23 2.23
N SER A 17 16.60 -32.13 3.09
CA SER A 17 16.40 -33.54 2.82
C SER A 17 15.10 -33.79 2.04
N THR A 18 15.22 -34.70 1.08
CA THR A 18 14.16 -35.22 0.21
C THR A 18 13.17 -36.07 1.02
N LEU A 19 11.86 -35.85 0.86
CA LEU A 19 10.81 -36.75 1.36
C LEU A 19 10.11 -37.45 0.18
N PRO A 20 9.97 -38.79 0.19
CA PRO A 20 9.33 -39.54 -0.88
C PRO A 20 7.81 -39.62 -0.73
N LYS A 21 7.14 -39.76 -1.89
CA LYS A 21 5.71 -40.09 -2.04
C LYS A 21 5.42 -41.50 -1.50
N LEU A 22 4.34 -41.64 -0.73
CA LEU A 22 3.69 -42.93 -0.51
C LEU A 22 2.22 -42.83 -0.92
N MET A 23 1.85 -43.63 -1.91
CA MET A 23 0.47 -44.01 -2.22
C MET A 23 0.08 -45.16 -1.30
N GLU A 24 -1.14 -45.13 -0.75
CA GLU A 24 -1.85 -46.37 -0.45
C GLU A 24 -3.36 -46.15 -0.47
N THR A 25 -4.02 -47.10 -1.13
CA THR A 25 -5.46 -47.31 -1.27
C THR A 25 -5.94 -48.20 -0.12
N LYS A 26 -7.16 -47.99 0.39
CA LYS A 26 -8.17 -49.06 0.59
C LYS A 26 -9.49 -48.57 1.19
N SER A 27 -10.51 -49.29 0.73
CA SER A 27 -11.94 -49.34 0.99
C SER A 27 -12.34 -49.98 2.33
N SER A 28 -13.50 -49.62 2.88
CA SER A 28 -14.66 -50.51 3.15
C SER A 28 -15.63 -49.85 4.16
N VAL A 29 -16.90 -49.66 3.79
CA VAL A 29 -18.12 -50.45 4.09
C VAL A 29 -18.71 -50.15 5.47
N ASP A 30 -19.93 -49.59 5.42
CA ASP A 30 -20.85 -49.32 6.53
C ASP A 30 -21.59 -50.59 7.00
N THR A 31 -21.85 -50.68 8.30
CA THR A 31 -23.00 -51.43 8.86
C THR A 31 -23.53 -50.76 10.12
N ASN A 32 -24.84 -50.49 10.11
CA ASN A 32 -25.66 -49.99 11.22
C ASN A 32 -25.98 -51.08 12.25
N ALA A 33 -26.08 -50.73 13.54
CA ALA A 33 -27.10 -51.26 14.46
C ALA A 33 -27.21 -50.40 15.74
N LEU A 34 -28.45 -50.23 16.21
CA LEU A 34 -28.91 -49.38 17.29
C LEU A 34 -28.50 -49.87 18.69
N ASN A 35 -28.28 -48.94 19.63
CA ASN A 35 -29.05 -48.86 20.88
C ASN A 35 -28.82 -47.52 21.58
N GLY A 36 -29.91 -46.96 22.11
CA GLY A 36 -29.97 -45.62 22.69
C GLY A 36 -29.29 -45.52 24.06
N VAL A 37 -28.87 -44.29 24.37
CA VAL A 37 -28.98 -43.56 25.64
C VAL A 37 -28.56 -42.13 25.26
N GLY A 38 -29.38 -41.13 25.63
CA GLY A 38 -29.20 -39.74 25.18
C GLY A 38 -27.88 -39.12 25.66
N PRO A 39 -27.34 -38.07 25.00
CA PRO A 39 -26.21 -37.35 25.57
C PRO A 39 -26.46 -35.85 25.77
N ASP A 40 -26.11 -35.46 26.99
CA ASP A 40 -25.52 -34.22 27.43
C ASP A 40 -25.03 -33.23 26.36
N HIS A 41 -25.33 -31.96 26.63
CA HIS A 41 -24.93 -30.75 25.89
C HIS A 41 -23.40 -30.49 25.80
N SER A 42 -22.55 -31.43 26.19
CA SER A 42 -21.08 -31.33 26.15
C SER A 42 -20.44 -31.80 24.84
N HIS A 43 -21.16 -32.54 23.98
CA HIS A 43 -20.61 -33.11 22.74
C HIS A 43 -20.69 -32.19 21.50
N LEU A 44 -21.54 -31.16 21.51
CA LEU A 44 -21.68 -30.22 20.39
C LEU A 44 -20.51 -29.24 20.28
N THR A 45 -19.95 -28.82 21.41
CA THR A 45 -18.79 -27.92 21.48
C THR A 45 -17.50 -28.62 21.01
N SER A 46 -17.34 -29.92 21.30
CA SER A 46 -16.18 -30.70 20.85
C SER A 46 -16.19 -30.99 19.34
N LYS A 47 -17.37 -31.20 18.74
CA LYS A 47 -17.53 -31.38 17.29
C LYS A 47 -17.26 -30.08 16.53
N LEU A 48 -17.68 -28.92 17.04
CA LEU A 48 -17.36 -27.60 16.47
C LEU A 48 -15.86 -27.27 16.58
N SER A 49 -15.21 -27.59 17.70
CA SER A 49 -13.77 -27.41 17.86
C SER A 49 -12.95 -28.37 16.98
N ARG A 50 -13.37 -29.63 16.80
CA ARG A 50 -12.73 -30.54 15.84
C ARG A 50 -12.95 -30.11 14.38
N LYS A 51 -14.12 -29.57 14.03
CA LYS A 51 -14.37 -28.99 12.69
C LYS A 51 -13.50 -27.75 12.44
N ARG A 52 -13.27 -26.91 13.45
CA ARG A 52 -12.35 -25.75 13.39
C ARG A 52 -10.89 -26.17 13.24
N LEU A 53 -10.41 -27.13 14.05
CA LEU A 53 -9.05 -27.67 13.93
C LEU A 53 -8.83 -28.42 12.61
N SER A 54 -9.86 -29.09 12.09
CA SER A 54 -9.85 -29.70 10.75
C SER A 54 -9.82 -28.66 9.63
N ALA A 55 -10.50 -27.52 9.80
CA ALA A 55 -10.46 -26.41 8.85
C ALA A 55 -9.13 -25.63 8.90
N GLU A 56 -8.51 -25.49 10.08
CA GLU A 56 -7.15 -24.96 10.24
C GLU A 56 -6.09 -25.88 9.63
N ARG A 57 -6.20 -27.21 9.84
CA ARG A 57 -5.32 -28.19 9.18
C ARG A 57 -5.55 -28.31 7.67
N ALA A 58 -6.78 -28.10 7.19
CA ALA A 58 -7.07 -28.00 5.75
C ALA A 58 -6.53 -26.68 5.16
N SER A 59 -6.54 -25.59 5.93
CA SER A 59 -5.95 -24.30 5.56
C SER A 59 -4.43 -24.34 5.47
N ALA A 60 -3.76 -25.35 6.04
CA ALA A 60 -2.32 -25.56 5.85
C ALA A 60 -1.97 -26.18 4.48
N LYS A 61 -2.96 -26.68 3.72
CA LYS A 61 -2.80 -27.15 2.34
C LYS A 61 -3.12 -26.09 1.28
N CYS A 62 -3.85 -25.04 1.67
CA CYS A 62 -4.09 -23.86 0.84
C CYS A 62 -3.06 -22.79 1.24
N GLY A 63 -2.52 -22.02 0.31
CA GLY A 63 -1.63 -20.91 0.65
C GLY A 63 -2.28 -19.91 1.63
N HIS A 64 -1.48 -19.03 2.21
CA HIS A 64 -2.01 -17.94 3.05
C HIS A 64 -2.90 -16.99 2.22
N ASP A 65 -4.08 -16.67 2.74
CA ASP A 65 -5.02 -15.71 2.13
C ASP A 65 -5.05 -14.42 2.98
N PRO A 66 -4.51 -13.29 2.46
CA PRO A 66 -4.46 -12.05 3.22
C PRO A 66 -5.82 -11.44 3.54
N LEU A 67 -6.80 -11.54 2.63
CA LEU A 67 -8.12 -10.94 2.83
C LEU A 67 -8.87 -11.68 3.93
N ARG A 68 -8.82 -13.01 3.90
CA ARG A 68 -9.41 -13.84 4.96
C ARG A 68 -8.72 -13.60 6.30
N HIS A 69 -7.40 -13.41 6.32
CA HIS A 69 -6.68 -13.08 7.55
C HIS A 69 -7.17 -11.73 8.12
N LEU A 70 -7.25 -10.68 7.29
CA LEU A 70 -7.73 -9.37 7.70
C LEU A 70 -9.16 -9.42 8.23
N ILE A 71 -10.09 -10.09 7.54
CA ILE A 71 -11.48 -10.23 8.00
C ILE A 71 -11.53 -10.94 9.36
N GLN A 72 -10.70 -11.96 9.58
CA GLN A 72 -10.62 -12.66 10.85
C GLN A 72 -9.98 -11.82 11.96
N SER A 73 -8.99 -10.98 11.66
CA SER A 73 -8.38 -10.11 12.68
C SER A 73 -9.38 -9.10 13.22
N PHE A 74 -10.25 -8.56 12.37
CA PHE A 74 -11.36 -7.68 12.80
C PHE A 74 -12.43 -8.40 13.64
N ALA A 75 -12.65 -9.70 13.39
CA ALA A 75 -13.69 -10.48 14.06
C ALA A 75 -13.25 -11.09 15.39
N ARG A 76 -11.93 -11.20 15.65
CA ARG A 76 -11.41 -11.79 16.89
C ARG A 76 -11.38 -10.73 17.99
N SER A 77 -12.07 -11.01 19.09
CA SER A 77 -11.74 -10.37 20.38
C SER A 77 -10.28 -10.68 20.72
N LYS A 78 -9.56 -9.73 21.33
CA LYS A 78 -8.11 -9.69 21.64
C LYS A 78 -7.66 -10.83 22.59
N VAL A 79 -7.98 -12.08 22.28
CA VAL A 79 -7.53 -13.24 23.04
C VAL A 79 -6.13 -13.57 22.53
N PRO A 80 -5.11 -13.56 23.41
CA PRO A 80 -3.75 -13.92 23.03
C PRO A 80 -3.77 -15.34 22.45
N ARG A 81 -3.24 -15.51 21.25
CA ARG A 81 -2.94 -16.86 20.74
C ARG A 81 -1.91 -17.49 21.68
N SER A 82 -2.03 -18.79 21.90
CA SER A 82 -1.00 -19.62 22.56
C SER A 82 0.40 -19.31 22.04
N PRO A 83 1.46 -19.39 22.86
CA PRO A 83 2.73 -18.74 22.58
C PRO A 83 3.31 -19.19 21.25
N LEU A 84 3.61 -18.21 20.40
CA LEU A 84 4.32 -18.41 19.14
C LEU A 84 5.72 -18.92 19.49
N ARG A 85 6.11 -20.07 18.94
CA ARG A 85 7.37 -20.71 19.32
C ARG A 85 8.56 -20.07 18.59
N HIS A 86 8.32 -19.39 17.47
CA HIS A 86 9.37 -18.76 16.68
C HIS A 86 8.88 -17.52 15.95
N LEU A 87 9.73 -16.50 15.81
CA LEU A 87 9.43 -15.26 15.08
C LEU A 87 9.00 -15.50 13.61
N SER A 88 9.36 -16.64 13.00
CA SER A 88 8.89 -16.97 11.64
C SER A 88 7.39 -17.24 11.57
N ASP A 89 6.75 -17.59 12.67
CA ASP A 89 5.32 -17.92 12.71
C ASP A 89 4.44 -16.68 12.42
N LEU A 90 5.03 -15.49 12.50
CA LEU A 90 4.42 -14.20 12.17
C LEU A 90 4.66 -13.77 10.72
N MET A 91 5.31 -14.62 9.92
CA MET A 91 5.60 -14.40 8.50
C MET A 91 4.79 -15.38 7.66
N TYR A 92 3.92 -14.84 6.82
CA TYR A 92 2.99 -15.63 6.02
C TYR A 92 3.34 -15.54 4.54
N VAL A 93 3.35 -16.68 3.84
CA VAL A 93 3.66 -16.73 2.41
C VAL A 93 2.38 -16.98 1.62
N GLU A 94 2.01 -15.99 0.81
CA GLU A 94 0.97 -16.14 -0.22
C GLU A 94 1.63 -16.65 -1.51
N HIS A 95 1.01 -17.65 -2.13
CA HIS A 95 1.38 -18.13 -3.46
C HIS A 95 0.24 -17.82 -4.41
N TYR A 96 0.48 -16.93 -5.37
CA TYR A 96 -0.54 -16.50 -6.31
C TYR A 96 -0.77 -17.57 -7.39
N GLU A 97 -1.91 -18.25 -7.35
CA GLU A 97 -2.16 -19.46 -8.13
C GLU A 97 -2.02 -19.27 -9.65
N ASN A 98 -2.49 -18.14 -10.18
CA ASN A 98 -2.48 -17.91 -11.63
C ASN A 98 -1.10 -17.50 -12.17
N GLY A 99 -0.33 -16.76 -11.38
CA GLY A 99 0.97 -16.20 -11.80
C GLY A 99 2.19 -16.95 -11.25
N GLY A 100 2.00 -17.77 -10.22
CA GLY A 100 3.04 -18.56 -9.55
C GLY A 100 4.03 -17.73 -8.72
N GLY A 101 3.74 -16.45 -8.47
CA GLY A 101 4.57 -15.55 -7.67
C GLY A 101 4.33 -15.73 -6.18
N TYR A 102 5.34 -15.38 -5.37
CA TYR A 102 5.25 -15.43 -3.91
C TYR A 102 5.25 -14.04 -3.30
N ALA A 103 4.31 -13.78 -2.40
CA ALA A 103 4.26 -12.57 -1.58
C ALA A 103 4.47 -12.92 -0.11
N LEU A 104 5.23 -12.08 0.60
CA LEU A 104 5.51 -12.24 2.02
C LEU A 104 4.68 -11.24 2.82
N HIS A 105 3.97 -11.72 3.85
CA HIS A 105 3.07 -10.90 4.65
C HIS A 105 3.39 -10.98 6.14
N SER A 106 3.17 -9.87 6.84
CA SER A 106 3.13 -9.78 8.30
C SER A 106 1.98 -8.86 8.72
N TYR A 107 1.51 -8.97 9.97
CA TYR A 107 0.35 -8.23 10.46
C TYR A 107 0.69 -7.45 11.73
N ALA A 108 0.58 -6.12 11.69
CA ALA A 108 0.91 -5.25 12.82
C ALA A 108 0.14 -5.62 14.10
N ASP A 109 -1.13 -6.03 13.99
CA ASP A 109 -1.93 -6.46 15.14
C ASP A 109 -1.34 -7.70 15.84
N GLU A 110 -0.67 -8.60 15.10
CA GLU A 110 0.03 -9.75 15.67
C GLU A 110 1.38 -9.33 16.24
N LEU A 111 2.12 -8.48 15.51
CA LEU A 111 3.41 -7.92 15.92
C LEU A 111 3.31 -7.06 17.19
N ALA A 112 2.13 -6.50 17.49
CA ALA A 112 1.85 -5.71 18.68
C ALA A 112 2.12 -6.46 20.00
N HIS A 113 2.12 -7.80 19.97
CA HIS A 113 2.38 -8.64 21.15
C HIS A 113 3.87 -8.91 21.38
N LEU A 114 4.74 -8.52 20.45
CA LEU A 114 6.18 -8.66 20.60
C LEU A 114 6.73 -7.55 21.52
N THR A 115 7.75 -7.88 22.30
CA THR A 115 8.58 -6.86 22.92
C THR A 115 9.34 -6.06 21.86
N LYS A 116 9.83 -4.87 22.22
CA LYS A 116 10.63 -4.03 21.31
C LYS A 116 11.84 -4.79 20.73
N VAL A 117 12.54 -5.56 21.56
CA VAL A 117 13.71 -6.35 21.14
C VAL A 117 13.31 -7.45 20.16
N GLU A 118 12.24 -8.18 20.45
CA GLU A 118 11.72 -9.21 19.54
C GLU A 118 11.25 -8.60 18.21
N LEU A 119 10.63 -7.42 18.25
CA LEU A 119 10.19 -6.71 17.06
C LEU A 119 11.36 -6.27 16.18
N GLU A 120 12.45 -5.78 16.79
CA GLU A 120 13.68 -5.44 16.05
C GLU A 120 14.33 -6.68 15.43
N LEU A 121 14.40 -7.80 16.16
CA LEU A 121 14.88 -9.08 15.64
C LEU A 121 13.98 -9.60 14.51
N PHE A 122 12.66 -9.49 14.68
CA PHE A 122 11.67 -9.87 13.68
C PHE A 122 11.88 -9.08 12.40
N THR A 123 12.02 -7.76 12.50
CA THR A 123 12.15 -6.87 11.35
C THR A 123 13.41 -7.20 10.53
N LYS A 124 14.56 -7.41 11.20
CA LYS A 124 15.79 -7.85 10.52
C LYS A 124 15.61 -9.19 9.81
N LYS A 125 14.94 -10.15 10.46
CA LYS A 125 14.64 -11.46 9.88
C LYS A 125 13.64 -11.38 8.72
N TYR A 126 12.67 -10.49 8.81
CA TYR A 126 11.69 -10.22 7.76
C TYR A 126 12.38 -9.76 6.49
N PHE A 127 13.22 -8.73 6.56
CA PHE A 127 13.98 -8.25 5.40
C PHE A 127 15.00 -9.25 4.88
N ARG A 128 15.70 -9.98 5.76
CA ARG A 128 16.61 -11.06 5.33
C ARG A 128 15.87 -12.11 4.49
N THR A 129 14.64 -12.43 4.86
CA THR A 129 13.81 -13.39 4.13
C THR A 129 13.25 -12.76 2.85
N LEU A 130 12.74 -11.53 2.91
CA LEU A 130 12.16 -10.82 1.78
C LEU A 130 13.17 -10.60 0.65
N PHE A 131 14.37 -10.12 0.98
CA PHE A 131 15.46 -9.87 0.05
C PHE A 131 16.35 -11.10 -0.19
N THR A 132 15.88 -12.30 0.16
CA THR A 132 16.60 -13.52 -0.20
C THR A 132 16.60 -13.68 -1.71
N GLU A 133 17.77 -13.61 -2.32
CA GLU A 133 17.94 -13.87 -3.75
C GLU A 133 18.26 -15.34 -4.03
N ARG A 134 17.87 -15.78 -5.23
CA ARG A 134 18.19 -17.11 -5.76
C ARG A 134 18.95 -16.99 -7.06
N ARG A 135 19.77 -18.01 -7.32
CA ARG A 135 20.41 -18.22 -8.63
C ARG A 135 19.77 -19.43 -9.30
N LYS A 136 19.49 -19.32 -10.59
CA LYS A 136 18.97 -20.42 -11.41
C LYS A 136 19.85 -20.57 -12.64
N ARG A 137 20.17 -21.83 -12.99
CA ARG A 137 20.91 -22.14 -14.21
C ARG A 137 20.21 -21.52 -15.43
N GLY A 138 20.95 -20.72 -16.21
CA GLY A 138 20.44 -20.00 -17.37
C GLY A 138 19.99 -18.55 -17.11
N ILE A 139 19.98 -18.09 -15.85
CA ILE A 139 19.78 -16.67 -15.50
C ILE A 139 21.10 -16.16 -14.92
N HIS A 140 21.68 -15.14 -15.56
CA HIS A 140 23.02 -14.64 -15.22
C HIS A 140 23.06 -13.78 -13.94
N VAL A 141 21.92 -13.19 -13.58
CA VAL A 141 21.77 -12.36 -12.39
C VAL A 141 20.98 -13.10 -11.30
N PRO A 142 21.33 -12.92 -10.02
CA PRO A 142 20.45 -13.37 -8.95
C PRO A 142 19.11 -12.60 -9.02
N PHE A 143 18.06 -13.18 -8.48
CA PHE A 143 16.74 -12.57 -8.44
C PHE A 143 16.08 -12.84 -7.09
N SER A 144 15.31 -11.87 -6.60
CA SER A 144 14.54 -12.02 -5.36
C SER A 144 13.59 -13.21 -5.43
N TYR A 145 13.50 -13.98 -4.35
CA TYR A 145 12.57 -15.09 -4.25
C TYR A 145 11.11 -14.62 -4.10
N TYR A 146 10.89 -13.51 -3.40
CA TYR A 146 9.57 -12.91 -3.20
C TYR A 146 9.37 -11.75 -4.16
N CYS A 147 8.18 -11.64 -4.73
CA CYS A 147 7.79 -10.56 -5.64
C CYS A 147 7.47 -9.27 -4.88
N ILE A 148 6.92 -9.39 -3.67
CA ILE A 148 6.54 -8.25 -2.81
C ILE A 148 6.49 -8.68 -1.34
N GLY A 149 6.78 -7.72 -0.46
CA GLY A 149 6.56 -7.84 0.98
C GLY A 149 5.52 -6.84 1.46
N VAL A 150 4.58 -7.26 2.31
CA VAL A 150 3.51 -6.39 2.83
C VAL A 150 3.37 -6.56 4.35
N VAL A 151 3.57 -5.48 5.10
CA VAL A 151 3.28 -5.43 6.54
C VAL A 151 1.94 -4.72 6.74
N HIS A 152 0.89 -5.50 6.93
CA HIS A 152 -0.48 -5.00 7.05
C HIS A 152 -0.65 -4.22 8.36
N GLY A 153 -1.20 -3.01 8.27
CA GLY A 153 -1.49 -2.18 9.45
C GLY A 153 -0.30 -1.46 10.08
N ALA A 154 0.92 -1.57 9.53
CA ALA A 154 2.10 -0.92 10.10
C ALA A 154 1.99 0.61 10.14
N ALA A 155 1.39 1.22 9.11
CA ALA A 155 1.19 2.68 9.02
C ALA A 155 0.00 3.20 9.86
N LYS A 156 -0.48 2.44 10.85
CA LYS A 156 -1.65 2.82 11.65
C LYS A 156 -1.36 4.00 12.58
N SER A 157 -0.19 4.04 13.20
CA SER A 157 0.29 5.12 14.09
C SER A 157 0.54 6.43 13.35
N ILE A 158 0.83 6.37 12.05
CA ILE A 158 1.07 7.54 11.22
C ILE A 158 -0.25 8.31 11.00
N PRO A 159 -0.28 9.63 11.19
CA PRO A 159 -1.48 10.45 11.00
C PRO A 159 -1.97 10.43 9.54
N GLU A 160 -3.16 10.96 9.32
CA GLU A 160 -3.61 11.24 7.95
C GLU A 160 -2.73 12.35 7.35
N LEU A 161 -1.90 11.98 6.37
CA LEU A 161 -0.79 12.79 5.91
C LEU A 161 -1.24 14.10 5.25
N LEU A 162 -2.38 14.10 4.54
CA LEU A 162 -2.87 15.31 3.89
C LEU A 162 -3.30 16.36 4.94
N SER A 163 -4.03 15.93 5.97
CA SER A 163 -4.40 16.75 7.11
C SER A 163 -3.16 17.25 7.86
N TYR A 164 -2.19 16.37 8.12
CA TYR A 164 -0.94 16.76 8.79
C TYR A 164 -0.20 17.85 8.01
N LEU A 165 0.02 17.64 6.71
CA LEU A 165 0.70 18.60 5.85
C LEU A 165 -0.04 19.93 5.75
N SER A 166 -1.38 19.91 5.70
CA SER A 166 -2.21 21.12 5.64
C SER A 166 -2.06 22.03 6.86
N VAL A 167 -1.78 21.45 8.03
CA VAL A 167 -1.61 22.18 9.30
C VAL A 167 -0.16 22.60 9.51
N MET A 168 0.79 21.71 9.23
CA MET A 168 2.21 21.96 9.52
C MET A 168 2.89 22.80 8.45
N TYR A 169 2.44 22.71 7.20
CA TYR A 169 3.04 23.41 6.05
C TYR A 169 1.97 24.10 5.19
N PRO A 170 1.09 24.94 5.74
CA PRO A 170 -0.11 25.43 5.04
C PRO A 170 0.18 26.14 3.72
N GLU A 171 1.31 26.85 3.65
CA GLU A 171 1.74 27.63 2.49
C GLU A 171 2.55 26.84 1.45
N LEU A 172 2.84 25.56 1.71
CA LEU A 172 3.59 24.70 0.78
C LEU A 172 2.88 24.66 -0.58
N LYS A 173 3.60 25.08 -1.63
CA LYS A 173 3.09 25.06 -3.00
C LYS A 173 3.11 23.65 -3.54
N VAL A 174 1.94 23.18 -3.94
CA VAL A 174 1.73 21.86 -4.52
C VAL A 174 1.15 21.98 -5.91
N ASN A 175 1.36 20.94 -6.71
CA ASN A 175 0.80 20.84 -8.05
C ASN A 175 -0.35 19.80 -8.05
N THR A 176 -1.40 20.10 -8.80
CA THR A 176 -2.54 19.23 -9.08
C THR A 176 -2.95 19.38 -10.55
N ASN A 177 -3.82 18.51 -11.04
CA ASN A 177 -4.42 18.66 -12.37
C ASN A 177 -5.93 18.43 -12.29
N PRO A 178 -6.75 19.12 -13.09
CA PRO A 178 -8.16 18.80 -13.23
C PRO A 178 -8.37 17.32 -13.53
N LEU A 179 -9.38 16.72 -12.89
CA LEU A 179 -9.62 15.28 -12.92
C LEU A 179 -9.81 14.74 -14.36
N GLU A 180 -10.43 15.52 -15.24
CA GLU A 180 -10.67 15.18 -16.65
C GLU A 180 -9.48 15.48 -17.58
N ARG A 181 -8.58 16.39 -17.19
CA ARG A 181 -7.47 16.88 -18.03
C ARG A 181 -6.13 16.57 -17.38
N LYS A 182 -5.58 15.40 -17.69
CA LYS A 182 -4.27 14.94 -17.16
C LYS A 182 -3.07 15.80 -17.58
N ASN A 183 -3.17 16.51 -18.71
CA ASN A 183 -2.08 17.33 -19.25
C ASN A 183 -2.10 18.78 -18.76
N ALA A 184 -3.11 19.18 -17.98
CA ALA A 184 -3.14 20.49 -17.36
C ALA A 184 -2.41 20.41 -16.00
N SER A 185 -1.73 21.48 -15.60
CA SER A 185 -1.10 21.59 -14.28
C SER A 185 -1.56 22.88 -13.62
N GLU A 186 -1.99 22.78 -12.38
CA GLU A 186 -2.46 23.87 -11.55
C GLU A 186 -1.65 23.86 -10.25
N SER A 187 -1.23 25.04 -9.80
CA SER A 187 -0.49 25.18 -8.54
C SER A 187 -1.36 25.87 -7.49
N THR A 188 -1.34 25.35 -6.27
CA THR A 188 -2.10 25.86 -5.13
C THR A 188 -1.31 25.64 -3.83
N SER A 189 -1.79 26.18 -2.70
CA SER A 189 -1.26 25.82 -1.39
C SER A 189 -1.83 24.47 -0.93
N ILE A 190 -1.06 23.70 -0.15
CA ILE A 190 -1.50 22.40 0.34
C ILE A 190 -2.71 22.51 1.28
N SER A 191 -2.83 23.61 2.04
CA SER A 191 -3.99 23.87 2.89
C SER A 191 -5.27 23.99 2.07
N LYS A 192 -5.24 24.79 0.98
CA LYS A 192 -6.39 24.92 0.07
C LYS A 192 -6.69 23.61 -0.67
N TYR A 193 -5.65 22.91 -1.14
CA TYR A 193 -5.81 21.60 -1.77
C TYR A 193 -6.49 20.59 -0.84
N ALA A 194 -6.07 20.52 0.44
CA ALA A 194 -6.66 19.65 1.43
C ALA A 194 -8.14 19.99 1.69
N GLU A 195 -8.46 21.28 1.82
CA GLU A 195 -9.84 21.74 1.99
C GLU A 195 -10.75 21.29 0.83
N ASP A 196 -10.31 21.48 -0.42
CA ASP A 196 -11.09 21.09 -1.61
C ASP A 196 -11.22 19.56 -1.73
N VAL A 197 -10.16 18.81 -1.44
CA VAL A 197 -10.20 17.34 -1.39
C VAL A 197 -11.18 16.84 -0.33
N PHE A 198 -11.15 17.40 0.89
CA PHE A 198 -12.03 16.97 1.97
C PHE A 198 -13.50 17.32 1.69
N LYS A 199 -13.78 18.48 1.09
CA LYS A 199 -15.13 18.84 0.62
C LYS A 199 -15.63 17.89 -0.48
N ALA A 200 -14.75 17.47 -1.38
CA ALA A 200 -15.08 16.61 -2.50
C ALA A 200 -14.99 15.10 -2.17
N TYR A 201 -14.64 14.74 -0.93
CA TYR A 201 -14.47 13.35 -0.50
C TYR A 201 -15.80 12.66 -0.28
N THR A 202 -15.94 11.44 -0.79
CA THR A 202 -17.11 10.59 -0.56
C THR A 202 -16.72 9.12 -0.63
N ARG A 203 -16.97 8.36 0.45
CA ARG A 203 -16.87 6.89 0.49
C ARG A 203 -15.54 6.32 -0.06
N GLY A 204 -14.41 6.94 0.26
CA GLY A 204 -13.07 6.40 -0.06
C GLY A 204 -12.40 7.03 -1.27
N ILE A 205 -13.13 7.80 -2.07
CA ILE A 205 -12.63 8.56 -3.23
C ILE A 205 -12.90 10.05 -3.02
N PHE A 206 -12.25 10.91 -3.81
CA PHE A 206 -12.56 12.33 -3.84
C PHE A 206 -12.65 12.85 -5.28
N ARG A 207 -13.59 13.76 -5.53
CA ARG A 207 -13.82 14.37 -6.86
C ARG A 207 -12.96 15.61 -7.07
N PHE A 208 -11.65 15.42 -6.97
CA PHE A 208 -10.66 16.47 -7.17
C PHE A 208 -9.39 15.88 -7.82
N GLY A 209 -8.53 16.74 -8.35
CA GLY A 209 -7.26 16.34 -8.96
C GLY A 209 -6.33 15.62 -7.98
N PRO A 210 -5.38 14.78 -8.46
CA PRO A 210 -4.40 14.16 -7.59
C PRO A 210 -3.44 15.22 -7.00
N LEU A 211 -2.75 14.85 -5.92
CA LEU A 211 -1.58 15.59 -5.45
C LEU A 211 -0.38 15.00 -6.17
N HIS A 212 0.32 15.81 -6.97
CA HIS A 212 1.59 15.39 -7.55
C HIS A 212 2.63 15.18 -6.46
N ALA A 213 3.64 14.36 -6.76
CA ALA A 213 4.68 14.03 -5.79
C ALA A 213 5.35 15.28 -5.22
N ILE A 214 5.47 15.32 -3.90
CA ILE A 214 6.26 16.28 -3.15
C ILE A 214 7.41 15.56 -2.48
N SER A 215 8.63 16.10 -2.59
CA SER A 215 9.79 15.61 -1.87
C SER A 215 9.78 16.10 -0.42
N ILE A 216 10.15 15.21 0.52
CA ILE A 216 10.31 15.57 1.95
C ILE A 216 11.77 15.71 2.39
N VAL A 217 12.71 15.50 1.45
CA VAL A 217 14.17 15.66 1.63
C VAL A 217 14.70 16.94 0.98
N GLY A 218 13.79 17.86 0.64
CA GLY A 218 14.13 19.10 -0.06
C GLY A 218 13.86 19.02 -1.56
N THR A 219 13.99 20.16 -2.23
CA THR A 219 13.67 20.30 -3.66
C THR A 219 14.94 20.30 -4.50
N LYS A 220 14.98 19.47 -5.53
CA LYS A 220 16.00 19.52 -6.59
C LYS A 220 15.32 19.79 -7.93
N GLY A 221 15.82 20.78 -8.68
CA GLY A 221 15.26 21.15 -9.99
C GLY A 221 13.80 21.62 -9.93
N GLU A 222 12.92 20.98 -10.70
CA GLU A 222 11.50 21.33 -10.85
C GLU A 222 10.59 20.68 -9.78
N GLU A 223 11.15 19.88 -8.87
CA GLU A 223 10.38 19.20 -7.83
C GLU A 223 9.77 20.18 -6.84
N ARG A 224 8.56 19.86 -6.38
CA ARG A 224 7.93 20.54 -5.24
C ARG A 224 8.27 19.78 -3.97
N GLY A 225 8.35 20.46 -2.84
CA GLY A 225 8.69 19.79 -1.59
C GLY A 225 9.16 20.74 -0.50
N CYS A 226 9.49 20.15 0.63
CA CYS A 226 10.11 20.82 1.76
C CYS A 226 10.99 19.82 2.50
N PHE A 227 12.12 20.25 3.05
CA PHE A 227 12.85 19.40 3.98
C PHE A 227 12.08 19.33 5.31
N SER A 228 11.68 18.13 5.74
CA SER A 228 10.88 17.94 6.96
C SER A 228 11.49 16.91 7.90
N ASN A 229 12.26 17.39 8.89
CA ASN A 229 12.78 16.54 9.96
C ASN A 229 11.68 15.77 10.70
N ASP A 230 10.52 16.39 10.92
CA ASP A 230 9.43 15.77 11.67
C ASP A 230 8.82 14.59 10.91
N LEU A 231 8.63 14.71 9.60
CA LEU A 231 8.15 13.61 8.76
C LEU A 231 9.20 12.50 8.62
N LEU A 232 10.48 12.85 8.49
CA LEU A 232 11.55 11.85 8.44
C LEU A 232 11.63 11.06 9.75
N ARG A 233 11.62 11.74 10.91
CA ARG A 233 11.56 11.08 12.22
C ARG A 233 10.32 10.22 12.40
N MET A 234 9.17 10.67 11.89
CA MET A 234 7.93 9.89 11.91
C MET A 234 8.06 8.61 11.09
N ILE A 235 8.66 8.66 9.90
CA ILE A 235 8.94 7.48 9.07
C ILE A 235 9.94 6.55 9.78
N GLU A 236 11.02 7.10 10.32
CA GLU A 236 12.07 6.34 11.01
C GLU A 236 11.65 5.80 12.38
N SER A 237 10.53 6.28 12.94
CA SER A 237 9.95 5.70 14.15
C SER A 237 9.36 4.30 13.89
N ASP A 238 9.02 3.98 12.64
CA ASP A 238 8.58 2.64 12.26
C ASP A 238 9.79 1.68 12.16
N PRO A 239 9.75 0.53 12.83
CA PRO A 239 10.88 -0.38 12.90
C PRO A 239 11.28 -0.95 11.53
N PHE A 240 10.34 -1.12 10.59
CA PHE A 240 10.65 -1.59 9.24
C PHE A 240 11.25 -0.48 8.41
N LEU A 241 10.57 0.67 8.33
CA LEU A 241 10.98 1.75 7.45
C LEU A 241 12.37 2.28 7.80
N ARG A 242 12.72 2.39 9.09
CA ARG A 242 14.05 2.81 9.55
C ARG A 242 15.20 2.01 8.94
N LEU A 243 14.99 0.72 8.64
CA LEU A 243 16.03 -0.14 8.06
C LEU A 243 16.21 0.09 6.55
N VAL A 244 15.18 0.57 5.86
CA VAL A 244 15.10 0.61 4.38
C VAL A 244 14.85 2.01 3.82
N THR A 245 15.01 3.06 4.63
CA THR A 245 15.18 4.42 4.09
C THR A 245 16.45 4.47 3.22
N PRO A 246 16.61 5.47 2.32
CA PRO A 246 17.80 5.59 1.50
C PRO A 246 19.11 5.61 2.30
N TRP A 247 19.10 6.10 3.54
CA TRP A 247 20.25 6.13 4.45
C TRP A 247 20.16 5.09 5.58
N GLY A 248 19.18 4.19 5.52
CA GLY A 248 18.94 3.14 6.50
C GLY A 248 20.02 2.05 6.46
N ALA A 249 20.06 1.22 7.50
CA ALA A 249 21.12 0.23 7.71
C ALA A 249 21.18 -0.88 6.63
N LEU A 250 20.09 -1.14 5.91
CA LEU A 250 20.09 -2.07 4.77
C LEU A 250 20.44 -1.39 3.45
N SER A 251 20.62 -0.07 3.46
CA SER A 251 20.97 0.70 2.28
C SER A 251 22.47 0.62 1.95
N SER A 252 22.84 0.61 0.67
CA SER A 252 24.23 0.82 0.22
C SER A 252 24.69 2.26 0.49
N LEU A 253 23.75 3.19 0.71
CA LEU A 253 23.98 4.58 1.07
C LEU A 253 23.79 4.81 2.59
N SER A 254 23.93 3.77 3.40
CA SER A 254 23.78 3.83 4.87
C SER A 254 24.60 4.98 5.46
N GLY A 255 23.95 5.84 6.25
CA GLY A 255 24.58 6.99 6.90
C GLY A 255 24.70 8.26 6.04
N MET A 256 24.15 8.28 4.82
CA MET A 256 24.00 9.49 4.01
C MET A 256 23.14 10.56 4.72
N ASP A 257 23.45 11.85 4.51
CA ASP A 257 22.58 12.94 4.93
C ASP A 257 21.29 12.94 4.08
N PRO A 258 20.10 12.93 4.71
CA PRO A 258 18.84 13.02 3.99
C PRO A 258 18.75 14.14 2.95
N HIS A 259 19.38 15.31 3.18
CA HIS A 259 19.36 16.44 2.24
C HIS A 259 20.03 16.11 0.89
N ASP A 260 21.00 15.20 0.89
CA ASP A 260 21.76 14.83 -0.30
C ASP A 260 21.06 13.74 -1.11
N SER A 261 20.00 13.12 -0.57
CA SER A 261 19.31 12.01 -1.22
C SER A 261 18.59 12.44 -2.51
N ASN A 262 18.65 11.58 -3.53
CA ASN A 262 17.83 11.63 -4.74
C ASN A 262 16.77 10.52 -4.77
N ASP A 263 16.78 9.61 -3.78
CA ASP A 263 15.99 8.38 -3.78
C ASP A 263 14.62 8.55 -3.06
N GLY A 264 14.32 9.78 -2.60
CA GLY A 264 13.15 10.17 -1.80
C GLY A 264 13.48 10.33 -0.31
N PRO A 265 12.49 10.32 0.60
CA PRO A 265 11.08 10.00 0.37
C PRO A 265 10.28 11.08 -0.37
N ILE A 266 9.21 10.64 -1.03
CA ILE A 266 8.22 11.52 -1.67
C ILE A 266 6.80 11.15 -1.20
N ILE A 267 5.91 12.14 -1.12
CA ILE A 267 4.50 11.97 -0.73
C ILE A 267 3.61 12.41 -1.90
N TRP A 268 2.54 11.66 -2.19
CA TRP A 268 1.54 12.03 -3.19
C TRP A 268 0.18 11.46 -2.81
N ALA A 269 -0.88 11.96 -3.45
CA ALA A 269 -2.25 11.54 -3.19
C ALA A 269 -2.99 11.26 -4.49
N ARG A 270 -3.84 10.23 -4.48
CA ARG A 270 -4.56 9.72 -5.66
C ARG A 270 -6.06 9.67 -5.38
N HIS A 271 -6.86 10.05 -6.37
CA HIS A 271 -8.30 10.30 -6.22
C HIS A 271 -9.16 9.03 -6.22
N GLY A 272 -8.61 7.90 -6.65
CA GLY A 272 -9.32 6.66 -6.88
C GLY A 272 -10.02 6.63 -8.24
N GLU A 273 -10.04 5.46 -8.87
CA GLU A 273 -10.71 5.25 -10.17
C GLU A 273 -12.21 5.53 -10.03
N GLN A 274 -12.75 6.37 -10.91
CA GLN A 274 -14.13 6.87 -10.78
C GLN A 274 -14.72 7.30 -12.12
N ALA A 275 -16.05 7.31 -12.22
CA ALA A 275 -16.76 7.90 -13.34
C ALA A 275 -17.26 9.29 -12.94
N VAL A 276 -16.88 10.32 -13.70
CA VAL A 276 -17.23 11.72 -13.46
C VAL A 276 -18.28 12.16 -14.46
N PRO A 277 -19.36 12.86 -14.06
CA PRO A 277 -20.33 13.40 -15.00
C PRO A 277 -19.64 14.31 -16.03
N VAL A 278 -20.04 14.24 -17.30
CA VAL A 278 -19.59 15.22 -18.29
C VAL A 278 -20.24 16.56 -17.95
N CYS A 279 -19.51 17.41 -17.24
CA CYS A 279 -19.95 18.78 -17.02
C CYS A 279 -19.97 19.49 -18.37
N ALA A 280 -21.11 20.08 -18.73
CA ALA A 280 -21.18 21.00 -19.86
C ALA A 280 -20.33 22.23 -19.50
N THR A 281 -19.06 22.23 -19.86
CA THR A 281 -18.24 23.44 -19.74
C THR A 281 -18.88 24.53 -20.60
N PRO A 282 -19.11 25.74 -20.07
CA PRO A 282 -19.69 26.83 -20.86
C PRO A 282 -18.77 27.29 -22.01
N SER A 283 -17.54 26.77 -22.10
CA SER A 283 -16.55 27.11 -23.14
C SER A 283 -16.55 26.17 -24.36
N LEU A 284 -17.14 24.97 -24.30
CA LEU A 284 -17.20 24.05 -25.44
C LEU A 284 -18.43 24.28 -26.35
N SER A 285 -19.34 25.17 -25.98
CA SER A 285 -20.48 25.59 -26.81
C SER A 285 -20.10 26.48 -28.00
N LYS A 286 -18.82 26.81 -28.18
CA LYS A 286 -18.32 27.65 -29.29
C LYS A 286 -17.49 26.90 -30.35
N MET A 287 -17.27 25.59 -30.21
CA MET A 287 -16.72 24.80 -31.32
C MET A 287 -17.84 24.46 -32.31
N ARG A 288 -18.08 25.43 -33.20
CA ARG A 288 -18.74 25.38 -34.50
C ARG A 288 -19.00 23.93 -34.98
N LEU A 289 -20.26 23.50 -34.87
CA LEU A 289 -20.78 22.31 -35.53
C LEU A 289 -20.66 22.54 -37.04
N VAL A 290 -19.67 21.92 -37.68
CA VAL A 290 -19.55 21.90 -39.13
C VAL A 290 -20.64 20.97 -39.67
N GLN A 291 -21.61 21.58 -40.34
CA GLN A 291 -22.59 20.99 -41.28
C GLN A 291 -22.82 19.48 -41.18
N GLY A 292 -23.79 19.10 -40.36
CA GLY A 292 -24.54 17.85 -40.49
C GLY A 292 -26.02 18.19 -40.32
N SER A 293 -26.89 17.72 -41.23
CA SER A 293 -28.30 18.10 -41.29
C SER A 293 -29.01 17.89 -39.95
N GLU A 294 -29.69 18.92 -39.45
CA GLU A 294 -30.52 18.94 -38.22
C GLU A 294 -31.52 17.75 -38.15
N LEU A 295 -31.86 17.19 -39.32
CA LEU A 295 -32.78 16.06 -39.47
C LEU A 295 -32.22 14.73 -38.90
N LEU A 296 -30.90 14.53 -38.90
CA LEU A 296 -30.27 13.34 -38.30
C LEU A 296 -30.25 13.41 -36.76
N GLU A 297 -30.29 14.63 -36.22
CA GLU A 297 -30.33 14.92 -34.79
C GLU A 297 -31.71 14.67 -34.17
N LEU A 298 -32.79 14.86 -34.94
CA LEU A 298 -34.16 14.55 -34.55
C LEU A 298 -34.49 13.05 -34.60
N LEU A 299 -33.88 12.30 -35.53
CA LEU A 299 -34.08 10.86 -35.70
C LEU A 299 -33.25 10.00 -34.73
N SER A 300 -32.24 10.60 -34.10
CA SER A 300 -31.37 9.92 -33.13
C SER A 300 -31.84 10.25 -31.72
N ASN A 301 -32.48 9.31 -31.01
CA ASN A 301 -32.93 9.49 -29.63
C ASN A 301 -31.81 10.14 -28.77
N PRO A 302 -31.91 11.43 -28.37
CA PRO A 302 -30.81 12.17 -27.76
C PRO A 302 -30.39 11.59 -26.41
N ARG A 303 -31.26 10.79 -25.79
CA ARG A 303 -31.04 10.20 -24.47
C ARG A 303 -30.03 9.04 -24.49
N THR A 304 -29.78 8.41 -25.64
CA THR A 304 -28.94 7.20 -25.76
C THR A 304 -27.54 7.45 -26.30
N ARG A 305 -27.24 8.62 -26.90
CA ARG A 305 -25.93 8.91 -27.53
C ARG A 305 -25.00 9.85 -26.76
N ARG A 306 -25.50 10.64 -25.81
CA ARG A 306 -24.64 11.57 -25.04
C ARG A 306 -23.89 10.80 -23.95
N VAL A 307 -22.56 10.81 -24.01
CA VAL A 307 -21.69 10.33 -22.92
C VAL A 307 -22.00 11.19 -21.70
N ARG A 308 -22.71 10.63 -20.72
CA ARG A 308 -23.10 11.36 -19.50
C ARG A 308 -22.01 11.34 -18.44
N GLN A 309 -21.07 10.42 -18.56
CA GLN A 309 -19.98 10.20 -17.62
C GLN A 309 -18.72 9.78 -18.37
N VAL A 310 -17.58 10.27 -17.91
CA VAL A 310 -16.25 9.87 -18.38
C VAL A 310 -15.57 9.06 -17.28
N LEU A 311 -15.02 7.90 -17.64
CA LEU A 311 -14.17 7.13 -16.75
C LEU A 311 -12.84 7.86 -16.59
N VAL A 312 -12.46 8.13 -15.34
CA VAL A 312 -11.16 8.69 -14.97
C VAL A 312 -10.32 7.58 -14.36
N PRO A 313 -9.43 6.93 -15.14
CA PRO A 313 -8.60 5.84 -14.65
C PRO A 313 -7.48 6.39 -13.77
N ASP A 314 -7.29 5.75 -12.61
CA ASP A 314 -6.27 6.07 -11.62
C ASP A 314 -5.23 4.93 -11.54
N ARG A 315 -4.35 4.89 -12.54
CA ARG A 315 -3.43 3.76 -12.77
C ARG A 315 -2.01 4.27 -12.98
N THR A 316 -1.05 3.49 -12.50
CA THR A 316 0.37 3.62 -12.86
C THR A 316 0.71 2.49 -13.83
N PRO A 317 1.26 2.78 -15.03
CA PRO A 317 1.70 1.74 -15.95
C PRO A 317 2.78 0.82 -15.35
N CYS A 318 3.01 -0.33 -15.99
CA CYS A 318 4.08 -1.25 -15.60
C CYS A 318 5.45 -0.56 -15.74
N HIS A 319 6.31 -0.70 -14.74
CA HIS A 319 7.67 -0.18 -14.72
C HIS A 319 8.54 -1.02 -13.78
N ALA A 320 9.84 -0.85 -13.89
CA ALA A 320 10.80 -1.23 -12.87
C ALA A 320 11.49 0.02 -12.31
N ASP A 321 11.62 0.09 -10.99
CA ASP A 321 12.33 1.18 -10.34
C ASP A 321 13.84 1.02 -10.54
N HIS A 322 14.49 2.14 -10.84
CA HIS A 322 15.93 2.22 -11.02
C HIS A 322 16.49 3.36 -10.17
N ALA A 323 17.74 3.20 -9.75
CA ALA A 323 18.53 4.27 -9.17
C ALA A 323 19.68 4.63 -10.13
N ASP A 324 20.18 5.86 -9.98
CA ASP A 324 21.24 6.48 -10.80
C ASP A 324 20.89 6.65 -12.29
N ASP A 325 21.67 7.49 -12.96
CA ASP A 325 21.48 7.86 -14.36
C ASP A 325 22.54 7.22 -15.28
N GLY A 326 22.25 7.20 -16.58
CA GLY A 326 23.20 6.80 -17.62
C GLY A 326 23.72 5.37 -17.43
N LEU A 327 25.05 5.21 -17.42
CA LEU A 327 25.72 3.91 -17.30
C LEU A 327 25.71 3.33 -15.88
N GLY A 328 25.44 4.16 -14.85
CA GLY A 328 25.33 3.70 -13.46
C GLY A 328 23.94 3.16 -13.11
N ARG A 329 22.99 3.27 -14.03
CA ARG A 329 21.59 2.92 -13.80
C ARG A 329 21.43 1.43 -13.48
N HIS A 330 20.79 1.14 -12.36
CA HIS A 330 20.54 -0.22 -11.90
C HIS A 330 19.17 -0.34 -11.25
N THR A 331 18.59 -1.55 -11.25
CA THR A 331 17.30 -1.81 -10.59
C THR A 331 17.44 -1.63 -9.08
N THR A 332 16.42 -1.06 -8.44
CA THR A 332 16.43 -0.77 -7.00
C THR A 332 15.13 -1.22 -6.34
N ALA A 333 15.17 -1.54 -5.04
CA ALA A 333 13.96 -1.91 -4.33
C ALA A 333 13.07 -0.69 -4.10
N ALA A 334 11.76 -0.83 -4.29
CA ALA A 334 10.81 0.22 -3.97
C ALA A 334 10.16 -0.02 -2.61
N VAL A 335 10.22 0.97 -1.72
CA VAL A 335 9.50 0.94 -0.42
C VAL A 335 8.37 1.96 -0.44
N GLY A 336 7.19 1.52 0.00
CA GLY A 336 5.97 2.33 0.02
C GLY A 336 5.25 2.27 1.36
N LEU A 337 4.72 3.41 1.76
CA LEU A 337 3.85 3.57 2.92
C LEU A 337 2.48 4.02 2.42
N LEU A 338 1.44 3.27 2.78
CA LEU A 338 0.10 3.46 2.25
C LEU A 338 -0.86 3.92 3.36
N LYS A 339 -1.44 5.11 3.20
CA LYS A 339 -2.47 5.66 4.09
C LYS A 339 -3.70 6.07 3.27
N GLY A 340 -4.87 5.62 3.72
CA GLY A 340 -6.13 6.09 3.14
C GLY A 340 -6.44 7.51 3.60
N ILE A 341 -6.94 8.35 2.70
CA ILE A 341 -7.44 9.69 3.05
C ILE A 341 -8.73 9.55 3.84
N TYR A 342 -8.81 10.26 4.96
CA TYR A 342 -9.99 10.40 5.80
C TYR A 342 -10.13 11.88 6.17
N PRO A 343 -11.19 12.57 5.74
CA PRO A 343 -11.43 13.94 6.18
C PRO A 343 -11.48 14.00 7.70
N PRO A 344 -10.91 15.04 8.33
CA PRO A 344 -11.08 15.24 9.76
C PRO A 344 -12.58 15.35 10.06
N PHE A 345 -13.04 14.67 11.13
CA PHE A 345 -14.44 14.78 11.56
C PHE A 345 -14.77 16.25 11.80
N SER A 346 -15.62 16.82 10.95
CA SER A 346 -16.26 18.10 11.25
C SER A 346 -17.26 17.83 12.35
N LEU A 347 -16.86 18.07 13.60
CA LEU A 347 -17.85 18.34 14.65
C LEU A 347 -18.72 19.50 14.13
N PRO A 348 -20.07 19.42 14.24
CA PRO A 348 -20.92 20.56 13.97
C PRO A 348 -20.38 21.77 14.74
N LYS A 349 -20.23 22.92 14.09
CA LYS A 349 -19.76 24.16 14.71
C LYS A 349 -20.65 24.49 15.91
N ALA A 350 -20.27 24.05 17.10
CA ALA A 350 -20.87 24.48 18.34
C ALA A 350 -20.59 25.99 18.49
N HIS A 351 -21.64 26.73 18.82
CA HIS A 351 -21.64 28.18 18.99
C HIS A 351 -20.35 28.73 19.60
N GLN A 352 -19.71 29.66 18.89
CA GLN A 352 -18.69 30.51 19.50
C GLN A 352 -19.32 31.26 20.68
N PRO A 353 -18.79 31.15 21.92
CA PRO A 353 -19.21 32.04 22.98
C PRO A 353 -18.69 33.45 22.69
N LYS A 354 -19.58 34.43 22.84
CA LYS A 354 -19.31 35.86 22.68
C LYS A 354 -18.09 36.28 23.50
N GLN A 355 -17.20 37.04 22.87
CA GLN A 355 -16.13 37.77 23.54
C GLN A 355 -16.71 38.73 24.58
N THR A 356 -16.29 38.58 25.84
CA THR A 356 -16.38 39.63 26.85
C THR A 356 -14.98 40.00 27.27
N ASN A 357 -14.63 41.27 27.07
CA ASN A 357 -13.34 41.85 27.43
C ASN A 357 -13.20 41.91 28.96
N SER A 358 -12.13 41.32 29.50
CA SER A 358 -11.57 41.74 30.78
C SER A 358 -10.07 41.45 30.81
N SER A 359 -9.30 42.52 30.94
CA SER A 359 -7.85 42.58 31.03
C SER A 359 -7.34 42.38 32.46
N ALA A 360 -6.41 41.45 32.67
CA ALA A 360 -5.38 41.52 33.72
C ALA A 360 -4.21 40.58 33.40
N PRO A 361 -2.95 40.92 33.74
CA PRO A 361 -1.77 40.19 33.28
C PRO A 361 -1.32 39.14 34.31
N SER A 362 -0.97 37.94 33.84
CA SER A 362 -0.22 36.95 34.63
C SER A 362 0.88 36.32 33.78
N SER A 363 2.07 36.29 34.37
CA SER A 363 3.40 35.91 33.87
C SER A 363 3.48 34.52 33.22
N PRO A 364 4.51 34.24 32.39
CA PRO A 364 4.61 33.00 31.63
C PRO A 364 5.15 31.87 32.51
N ALA A 365 4.27 30.97 32.95
CA ALA A 365 4.69 29.66 33.42
C ALA A 365 4.93 28.77 32.20
N SER A 366 6.14 28.23 32.13
CA SER A 366 6.63 27.34 31.08
C SER A 366 5.98 25.95 31.19
N ASP A 367 4.83 25.76 30.56
CA ASP A 367 4.30 24.42 30.30
C ASP A 367 4.87 23.91 28.97
N LYS A 368 6.11 23.40 29.04
CA LYS A 368 6.56 22.41 28.06
C LYS A 368 5.73 21.15 28.28
N PRO A 369 5.15 20.51 27.24
CA PRO A 369 4.57 19.19 27.42
C PRO A 369 5.69 18.27 27.90
N ALA A 370 5.50 17.66 29.07
CA ALA A 370 6.39 16.65 29.59
C ALA A 370 6.54 15.55 28.54
N ILE A 371 7.74 15.42 27.99
CA ILE A 371 8.15 14.25 27.21
C ILE A 371 8.09 13.09 28.21
N ARG A 372 7.04 12.27 28.10
CA ARG A 372 7.05 10.95 28.72
C ARG A 372 8.11 10.16 27.97
N ASP A 373 9.07 9.59 28.70
CA ASP A 373 10.02 8.63 28.14
C ASP A 373 9.25 7.37 27.72
N ASP A 374 8.67 7.37 26.51
CA ASP A 374 7.92 6.28 25.88
C ASP A 374 8.84 5.14 25.41
N ALA A 375 9.80 4.73 26.24
CA ALA A 375 10.83 3.76 25.85
C ALA A 375 10.30 2.30 25.77
N CYS A 376 9.11 2.01 26.29
CA CYS A 376 8.60 0.63 26.48
C CYS A 376 7.46 0.21 25.55
N ASP A 377 6.80 1.10 24.82
CA ASP A 377 5.60 0.71 24.07
C ASP A 377 5.92 0.27 22.64
N ASN A 378 5.39 -0.88 22.24
CA ASN A 378 5.46 -1.38 20.87
C ASN A 378 4.71 -0.39 19.94
N PRO A 379 5.30 0.08 18.83
CA PRO A 379 4.67 1.07 17.95
C PRO A 379 3.37 0.57 17.28
N TYR A 380 3.13 -0.74 17.28
CA TYR A 380 1.91 -1.37 16.77
C TYR A 380 0.85 -1.61 17.85
N SER A 381 1.08 -1.11 19.06
CA SER A 381 0.10 -1.21 20.14
C SER A 381 -1.28 -0.69 19.69
N PRO A 382 -2.39 -1.29 20.15
CA PRO A 382 -3.69 -1.02 19.57
C PRO A 382 -4.14 0.44 19.79
N THR A 383 -4.08 1.25 18.74
CA THR A 383 -4.70 2.58 18.72
C THR A 383 -6.10 2.51 18.10
N PRO A 384 -7.05 3.38 18.50
CA PRO A 384 -8.31 3.54 17.79
C PRO A 384 -8.01 4.09 16.38
N SER A 385 -8.32 3.31 15.35
CA SER A 385 -8.22 3.77 13.96
C SER A 385 -9.43 3.30 13.17
N PRO A 386 -9.84 4.02 12.11
CA PRO A 386 -10.83 3.48 11.18
C PRO A 386 -10.33 2.15 10.60
N PRO A 387 -11.25 1.25 10.20
CA PRO A 387 -10.88 0.00 9.55
C PRO A 387 -10.08 0.29 8.26
N GLY A 388 -9.17 -0.62 7.94
CA GLY A 388 -8.43 -0.57 6.69
C GLY A 388 -9.38 -0.70 5.48
N ARG A 389 -8.99 -0.08 4.37
CA ARG A 389 -9.66 -0.25 3.06
C ARG A 389 -8.62 -0.63 2.01
N ILE A 390 -9.05 -1.33 0.98
CA ILE A 390 -8.19 -1.63 -0.18
C ILE A 390 -8.00 -0.31 -0.95
N ILE A 391 -6.76 0.14 -1.09
CA ILE A 391 -6.41 1.40 -1.78
C ILE A 391 -5.53 1.21 -3.01
N LYS A 392 -5.03 -0.01 -3.23
CA LYS A 392 -4.22 -0.38 -4.39
C LYS A 392 -4.59 -1.80 -4.81
N ASP A 393 -4.78 -1.96 -6.12
CA ASP A 393 -4.71 -3.25 -6.80
C ASP A 393 -3.35 -3.32 -7.49
N VAL A 394 -2.55 -4.34 -7.17
CA VAL A 394 -1.13 -4.40 -7.53
C VAL A 394 -0.84 -5.68 -8.29
N VAL A 395 -0.27 -5.53 -9.47
CA VAL A 395 0.32 -6.63 -10.23
C VAL A 395 1.83 -6.49 -10.15
N VAL A 396 2.49 -7.47 -9.53
CA VAL A 396 3.94 -7.59 -9.44
C VAL A 396 4.37 -8.83 -10.19
N PHE A 397 5.46 -8.71 -10.95
CA PHE A 397 6.00 -9.81 -11.73
C PHE A 397 7.18 -10.46 -11.02
N ASP A 398 7.32 -11.77 -11.19
CA ASP A 398 8.48 -12.51 -10.69
C ASP A 398 9.75 -11.98 -11.37
N PRO A 399 10.74 -11.48 -10.59
CA PRO A 399 11.94 -10.84 -11.12
C PRO A 399 12.79 -11.78 -11.98
N ARG A 400 12.64 -13.11 -11.84
CA ARG A 400 13.33 -14.07 -12.72
C ARG A 400 12.98 -13.89 -14.20
N HIS A 401 11.82 -13.30 -14.49
CA HIS A 401 11.30 -13.08 -15.84
C HIS A 401 11.60 -11.67 -16.35
N TYR A 402 12.36 -10.85 -15.60
CA TYR A 402 12.62 -9.44 -15.93
C TYR A 402 13.07 -9.22 -17.39
N PRO A 403 14.08 -9.94 -17.94
CA PRO A 403 14.49 -9.74 -19.33
C PRO A 403 13.41 -10.08 -20.36
N ASP A 404 12.57 -11.08 -20.06
CA ASP A 404 11.46 -11.48 -20.93
C ASP A 404 10.30 -10.48 -20.87
N LEU A 405 10.03 -9.92 -19.68
CA LEU A 405 8.99 -8.91 -19.47
C LEU A 405 9.33 -7.60 -20.15
N VAL A 406 10.58 -7.12 -20.03
CA VAL A 406 11.06 -5.93 -20.73
C VAL A 406 10.82 -6.06 -22.24
N ARG A 407 11.16 -7.21 -22.83
CA ARG A 407 10.91 -7.50 -24.25
C ARG A 407 9.43 -7.60 -24.61
N ARG A 408 8.64 -8.34 -23.83
CA ARG A 408 7.21 -8.61 -24.15
C ARG A 408 6.31 -7.39 -23.96
N LEU A 409 6.55 -6.61 -22.90
CA LEU A 409 5.80 -5.40 -22.59
C LEU A 409 6.34 -4.18 -23.35
N ARG A 410 7.48 -4.33 -24.05
CA ARG A 410 8.19 -3.27 -24.76
C ARG A 410 8.49 -2.10 -23.83
N LEU A 411 9.08 -2.43 -22.68
CA LEU A 411 9.51 -1.42 -21.71
C LEU A 411 10.81 -0.78 -22.20
N ASP A 412 10.84 0.53 -22.28
CA ASP A 412 12.09 1.27 -22.39
C ASP A 412 12.63 1.51 -20.98
N VAL A 413 13.53 0.63 -20.53
CA VAL A 413 14.12 0.71 -19.20
C VAL A 413 15.15 1.84 -19.06
N MET A 414 15.42 2.60 -20.12
CA MET A 414 16.23 3.83 -20.07
C MET A 414 15.38 5.09 -19.85
N GLU A 415 14.06 4.97 -19.94
CA GLU A 415 13.12 6.04 -19.60
C GLU A 415 12.77 6.04 -18.10
N PRO A 416 12.41 7.18 -17.48
CA PRO A 416 11.90 7.21 -16.11
C PRO A 416 10.61 6.38 -15.98
N PRO A 417 10.27 5.88 -14.77
CA PRO A 417 9.13 4.98 -14.56
C PRO A 417 7.81 5.39 -15.23
N ALA A 418 7.53 6.69 -15.32
CA ALA A 418 6.32 7.22 -15.94
C ALA A 418 6.24 7.00 -17.47
N SER A 419 7.38 6.87 -18.16
CA SER A 419 7.48 6.69 -19.61
C SER A 419 8.04 5.33 -20.05
N GLN A 420 8.45 4.45 -19.12
CA GLN A 420 8.97 3.12 -19.46
C GLN A 420 7.99 2.28 -20.29
N SER A 421 6.70 2.30 -19.96
CA SER A 421 5.67 1.61 -20.73
C SER A 421 5.01 2.57 -21.71
N SER A 422 5.04 2.23 -22.99
CA SER A 422 4.21 2.90 -23.99
C SER A 422 2.71 2.74 -23.63
N PHE A 423 1.92 3.79 -23.90
CA PHE A 423 0.49 3.93 -23.55
C PHE A 423 -0.42 2.76 -24.01
N ILE A 424 0.09 1.88 -24.88
CA ILE A 424 -0.63 0.79 -25.54
C ILE A 424 -0.70 -0.48 -24.67
N SER A 425 0.21 -0.66 -23.70
CA SER A 425 0.32 -1.89 -22.93
C SER A 425 -0.39 -1.84 -21.57
N TYR A 426 -1.69 -1.49 -21.54
CA TYR A 426 -2.50 -1.78 -20.35
C TYR A 426 -2.85 -3.27 -20.34
N LEU A 427 -2.23 -4.04 -19.43
CA LEU A 427 -2.49 -5.47 -19.23
C LEU A 427 -3.99 -5.80 -19.05
N CYS A 428 -4.80 -4.85 -18.58
CA CYS A 428 -6.25 -5.02 -18.40
C CYS A 428 -7.14 -4.56 -19.57
N SER A 429 -6.61 -4.00 -20.66
CA SER A 429 -7.45 -3.57 -21.81
C SER A 429 -7.57 -4.61 -22.93
N SER A 430 -6.90 -5.77 -22.83
CA SER A 430 -6.83 -6.75 -23.93
C SER A 430 -7.66 -8.02 -23.76
N TYR A 431 -8.56 -8.09 -22.77
CA TYR A 431 -9.58 -9.15 -22.74
C TYR A 431 -10.72 -8.82 -23.72
N ARG A 432 -10.45 -8.94 -25.03
CA ARG A 432 -11.51 -9.23 -25.99
C ARG A 432 -11.71 -10.74 -25.97
N PRO A 433 -12.84 -11.28 -25.48
CA PRO A 433 -13.16 -12.67 -25.76
C PRO A 433 -13.18 -12.82 -27.28
N ARG A 434 -12.35 -13.71 -27.82
CA ARG A 434 -12.56 -14.19 -29.18
C ARG A 434 -13.94 -14.85 -29.16
N SER A 435 -14.93 -14.21 -29.77
CA SER A 435 -16.13 -14.93 -30.21
C SER A 435 -15.66 -16.01 -31.18
N ASN A 436 -16.05 -17.26 -30.89
CA ASN A 436 -16.00 -18.34 -31.86
C ASN A 436 -16.86 -17.98 -33.09
#